data_AF-A0A945DKB5-F1
#
_entry.id   AF-A0A945DKB5-F1
#
_cell.length_a   1.000
_cell.length_b   1.000
_cell.length_c   1.000
_cell.angle_alpha   90.00
_cell.angle_beta   90.00
_cell.angle_gamma   90.00
#
_symmetry.space_group_name_H-M   'P 1'
#
loop_
_entity.id
_entity.type
_entity.pdbx_description
1 polymer ?
#
loop_
_entity_poly.entity_id
_entity_poly.type
_entity_poly.pdbx_seq_one_letter_code
_entity_poly.pdbx_strand_id
1 'polypeptide(L)' 'METIYKFVQLKGFVVSAFEDQREQFVQDMSGWLSSGQIKYPETIHEGIENAPGAFMGLFTGSNNGKMLVKLTEE' A
#
# COMPACT_ATOMS: atom_id res chain seq x y z
N MET A 1 -0.09 16.45 25.92
CA MET A 1 -0.84 16.16 27.17
C MET A 1 -1.92 15.10 26.97
N GLU A 2 -2.69 15.10 25.87
CA GLU A 2 -3.75 14.09 25.67
C GLU A 2 -3.27 12.63 25.66
N THR A 3 -2.09 12.33 25.09
CA THR A 3 -1.59 10.96 24.95
C THR A 3 -1.27 10.28 26.29
N ILE A 4 -0.88 11.06 27.31
CA ILE A 4 -0.50 10.56 28.64
C ILE A 4 -1.75 10.11 29.40
N TYR A 5 -2.77 10.95 29.48
CA TYR A 5 -4.00 10.64 30.23
C TYR A 5 -4.96 9.72 29.48
N LYS A 6 -4.79 9.58 28.15
CA LYS A 6 -5.46 8.54 27.33
C LYS A 6 -4.65 7.24 27.26
N PHE A 7 -3.47 7.17 27.89
CA PHE A 7 -2.59 6.01 27.89
C PHE A 7 -2.33 5.46 26.47
N VAL A 8 -2.13 6.35 25.49
CA VAL A 8 -1.94 5.97 24.09
C VAL A 8 -0.56 5.33 23.91
N GLN A 9 -0.51 4.12 23.35
CA GLN A 9 0.73 3.49 22.92
C GLN A 9 1.04 3.88 21.46
N LEU A 10 2.23 4.45 21.24
CA LEU A 10 2.79 4.66 19.90
C LEU A 10 3.92 3.64 19.69
N LYS A 11 3.77 2.77 18.68
CA LYS A 11 4.76 1.74 18.34
C LYS A 11 5.09 1.80 16.86
N GLY A 12 6.37 1.89 16.53
CA GLY A 12 6.86 1.77 15.16
C GLY A 12 6.69 0.34 14.62
N PHE A 13 6.55 0.23 13.31
CA PHE A 13 6.38 -1.03 12.60
C PHE A 13 7.19 -1.00 11.30
N VAL A 14 7.83 -2.12 10.97
CA VAL A 14 8.48 -2.34 9.67
C VAL A 14 8.10 -3.73 9.19
N VAL A 15 7.66 -3.85 7.93
CA VAL A 15 7.16 -5.12 7.37
C VAL A 15 8.20 -6.24 7.41
N SER A 16 9.48 -5.91 7.26
CA SER A 16 10.59 -6.87 7.28
C SER A 16 10.77 -7.58 8.62
N ALA A 17 10.22 -7.04 9.72
CA ALA A 17 10.27 -7.69 11.03
C ALA A 17 9.23 -8.81 11.20
N PHE A 18 8.33 -9.00 10.22
CA PHE A 18 7.21 -9.95 10.26
C PHE A 18 7.20 -10.88 9.04
N GLU A 19 8.38 -11.13 8.47
CA GLU A 19 8.51 -11.97 7.27
C GLU A 19 8.02 -13.41 7.52
N ASP A 20 8.09 -13.89 8.76
CA ASP A 20 7.52 -15.17 9.20
C ASP A 20 6.00 -15.26 9.04
N GLN A 21 5.30 -14.11 8.98
CA GLN A 21 3.86 -14.03 8.77
C GLN A 21 3.46 -13.90 7.29
N ARG A 22 4.43 -13.82 6.37
CA ARG A 22 4.17 -13.52 4.96
C ARG A 22 3.29 -14.56 4.29
N GLU A 23 3.52 -15.84 4.55
CA GLU A 23 2.76 -16.92 3.92
C GLU A 23 1.27 -16.86 4.31
N GLN A 24 1.00 -16.70 5.61
CA GLN A 24 -0.35 -16.54 6.12
C GLN A 24 -1.03 -15.29 5.55
N PHE A 25 -0.32 -14.16 5.52
CA PHE A 25 -0.84 -12.92 4.94
C PHE A 25 -1.24 -13.10 3.47
N VAL A 26 -0.41 -13.77 2.67
CA VAL A 26 -0.73 -14.04 1.25
C VAL A 26 -1.99 -14.89 1.13
N GLN A 27 -2.10 -15.97 1.91
CA GLN A 27 -3.29 -16.83 1.90
C GLN A 27 -4.56 -16.05 2.22
N ASP A 28 -4.56 -15.27 3.30
CA ASP A 28 -5.74 -14.53 3.76
C ASP A 28 -6.12 -13.40 2.80
N MET A 29 -5.14 -12.57 2.42
CA MET A 29 -5.37 -11.43 1.52
C MET A 29 -5.85 -11.87 0.14
N SER A 30 -5.27 -12.93 -0.43
CA SER A 30 -5.74 -13.48 -1.71
C SER A 30 -7.20 -13.93 -1.61
N GLY A 31 -7.56 -14.59 -0.50
CA GLY A 31 -8.95 -14.95 -0.20
C GLY A 31 -9.86 -13.72 -0.18
N TRP A 32 -9.52 -12.70 0.61
CA TRP A 32 -10.33 -11.50 0.76
C TRP A 32 -10.46 -10.66 -0.50
N LEU A 33 -9.41 -10.60 -1.33
CA LEU A 33 -9.45 -9.97 -2.65
C LEU A 33 -10.41 -10.72 -3.56
N SER A 34 -10.28 -12.05 -3.66
CA SER A 34 -11.13 -12.88 -4.51
C SER A 34 -12.61 -12.84 -4.10
N SER A 35 -12.90 -12.73 -2.80
CA SER A 35 -14.26 -12.63 -2.28
C SER A 35 -14.84 -11.21 -2.32
N GLY A 36 -14.05 -10.21 -2.73
CA GLY A 36 -14.43 -8.80 -2.74
C GLY A 36 -14.58 -8.15 -1.34
N GLN A 37 -14.08 -8.80 -0.29
CA GLN A 37 -14.05 -8.24 1.07
C GLN A 37 -13.05 -7.08 1.16
N ILE A 38 -11.99 -7.13 0.36
CA ILE A 38 -11.02 -6.05 0.20
C ILE A 38 -11.13 -5.49 -1.22
N LYS A 39 -11.20 -4.16 -1.32
CA LYS A 39 -11.04 -3.41 -2.56
C LYS A 39 -9.65 -2.79 -2.58
N TYR A 40 -8.98 -2.90 -3.72
CA TYR A 40 -7.63 -2.39 -3.91
C TYR A 40 -7.65 -1.30 -4.99
N PRO A 41 -7.84 -0.02 -4.63
CA PRO A 41 -7.78 1.08 -5.59
C PRO A 41 -6.35 1.28 -6.07
N GLU A 42 -6.22 1.59 -7.36
CA GLU A 42 -4.94 1.83 -8.01
C GLU A 42 -5.00 3.13 -8.83
N THR A 43 -3.86 3.78 -8.92
CA THR A 43 -3.58 4.88 -9.86
C THR A 43 -2.46 4.42 -10.77
N ILE A 44 -2.77 4.17 -12.04
CA ILE A 44 -1.85 3.56 -13.00
C ILE A 44 -1.37 4.61 -13.99
N HIS A 45 -0.05 4.75 -14.12
CA HIS A 45 0.61 5.49 -15.20
C HIS A 45 1.18 4.50 -16.21
N GLU A 46 0.94 4.73 -17.50
CA GLU A 46 1.49 3.90 -18.58
C GLU A 46 2.88 4.40 -18.98
N GLY A 47 3.84 3.52 -19.21
CA GLY A 47 5.19 3.85 -19.67
C GLY A 47 6.17 4.25 -18.55
N ILE A 48 7.39 3.71 -18.61
CA ILE A 48 8.45 3.95 -17.62
C ILE A 48 8.86 5.43 -17.56
N GLU A 49 8.76 6.13 -18.67
CA GLU A 49 9.02 7.56 -18.79
C GLU A 49 8.15 8.41 -17.86
N ASN A 50 6.99 7.89 -17.45
CA ASN A 50 6.09 8.56 -16.52
C ASN A 50 6.40 8.28 -15.04
N ALA A 51 7.39 7.41 -14.73
CA ALA A 51 7.76 7.08 -13.36
C ALA A 51 8.20 8.30 -12.52
N PRO A 52 8.97 9.28 -13.03
CA PRO A 52 9.28 10.49 -12.26
C PRO A 52 8.02 11.28 -11.91
N GLY A 53 7.10 11.43 -12.85
CA GLY A 53 5.83 12.13 -12.63
C GLY A 53 4.94 11.42 -11.61
N ALA A 54 4.81 10.10 -11.73
CA ALA A 54 4.11 9.27 -10.75
C ALA A 54 4.74 9.45 -9.35
N PHE A 55 6.06 9.28 -9.22
CA PHE A 55 6.74 9.42 -7.93
C PHE A 55 6.51 10.80 -7.27
N MET A 56 6.56 11.89 -8.05
CA MET A 56 6.24 13.23 -7.55
C MET A 56 4.78 13.34 -7.07
N GLY A 57 3.85 12.65 -7.74
CA GLY A 57 2.44 12.56 -7.36
C GLY A 57 2.18 12.00 -5.96
N LEU A 58 3.08 11.17 -5.43
CA LEU A 58 2.99 10.66 -4.05
C LEU A 58 3.06 11.79 -3.00
N PHE A 59 3.81 12.85 -3.29
CA PHE A 59 4.02 13.96 -2.36
C PHE A 59 2.96 15.05 -2.48
N THR A 60 2.19 15.06 -3.57
CA THR A 60 1.05 15.96 -3.78
C THR A 60 -0.29 15.31 -3.44
N GLY A 61 -0.31 14.00 -3.14
CA GLY A 61 -1.53 13.23 -2.87
C GLY A 61 -2.37 12.99 -4.13
N SER A 62 -1.74 12.92 -5.30
CA SER A 62 -2.42 12.75 -6.58
C SER A 62 -2.84 11.31 -6.88
N ASN A 63 -2.54 10.35 -6.01
CA ASN A 63 -2.97 8.96 -6.11
C ASN A 63 -4.28 8.70 -5.33
N ASN A 64 -5.18 7.95 -5.95
CA ASN A 64 -6.19 7.18 -5.24
C ASN A 64 -5.70 5.73 -5.10
N GLY A 65 -5.35 5.32 -3.89
CA GLY A 65 -4.82 3.99 -3.62
C GLY A 65 -3.36 3.80 -4.06
N LYS A 66 -2.99 2.60 -4.50
CA LYS A 66 -1.60 2.29 -4.88
C LYS A 66 -1.23 2.97 -6.19
N MET A 67 -0.13 3.71 -6.20
CA MET A 67 0.45 4.24 -7.42
C MET A 67 1.33 3.19 -8.11
N LEU A 68 1.07 2.95 -9.40
CA LEU A 68 1.74 1.97 -10.23
C LEU A 68 2.19 2.61 -11.54
N VAL A 69 3.29 2.09 -12.09
CA VAL A 69 3.76 2.40 -13.44
C VAL A 69 3.74 1.10 -14.23
N LYS A 70 2.89 1.04 -15.26
CA LYS A 70 2.76 -0.11 -16.16
C LYS A 70 3.78 0.02 -17.28
N LEU A 71 4.59 -1.01 -17.48
CA LEU A 71 5.74 -0.96 -18.40
C LEU A 71 5.40 -1.38 -19.82
N THR A 72 4.53 -2.38 -19.97
CA THR A 72 4.09 -2.92 -21.26
C THR A 72 2.60 -3.28 -21.16
N GLU A 73 1.91 -3.30 -22.29
CA GLU A 73 0.64 -4.02 -22.39
C GLU A 73 0.95 -5.53 -22.51
N GLU A 74 0.22 -6.38 -21.80
CA GLU A 74 0.19 -7.82 -22.10
C GLU A 74 -0.63 -8.09 -23.37
#